data_AF-A0AAV7BS21-F1
#
_entry.id   AF-A0AAV7BS21-F1
#
_cell.length_a   1.000
_cell.length_b   1.000
_cell.length_c   1.000
_cell.angle_alpha   90.00
_cell.angle_beta   90.00
_cell.angle_gamma   90.00
#
_symmetry.space_group_name_H-M   'P 1'
#
loop_
_entity.id
_entity.type
_entity.pdbx_description
1 polymer ?
#
loop_
_entity_poly.entity_id
_entity_poly.type
_entity_poly.pdbx_seq_one_letter_code
_entity_poly.pdbx_strand_id
1 'polypeptide(L)'
;MRGEPRPMAAPAERGGSAGGGLSPAQDVMEQPGVTQCERAGRPGERCSLVDNITLSDLRGVLESSAQHYLHIRQHHGPSDESFSCPDGEKIKVDEDCVLHAPLYRDADSQKMLLLLDPKKRDSVVAVYLNDKWWGVDELLHSCIPVQPGLKKVQTCGERIVLFVLNCLVCGFVEGGDSENGVCFLPHSAGEHAKIFWHHGEAVAFYTYKNKGSLCDRSSQCYMLPVLDTIYVRKKWRRHGFGISMLKDFCQTFSQEVALGISSPISPEMYYDNRLFC
;
A
#
# COMPACT_ATOMS: atom_id res chain seq x y z
N MET A 1 29.57 -48.20 -38.08
CA MET A 1 30.31 -46.96 -38.41
C MET A 1 30.26 -46.10 -37.16
N ARG A 2 31.22 -46.22 -36.21
CA ARG A 2 32.58 -45.66 -36.17
C ARG A 2 32.61 -44.16 -36.49
N GLY A 3 32.88 -43.35 -35.46
CA GLY A 3 33.13 -41.91 -35.56
C GLY A 3 33.34 -41.26 -34.18
N GLU A 4 34.41 -41.64 -33.49
CA GLU A 4 35.07 -40.88 -32.41
C GLU A 4 36.59 -40.94 -32.68
N PRO A 5 37.48 -40.13 -32.09
CA PRO A 5 37.35 -38.78 -31.49
C PRO A 5 38.59 -37.84 -31.72
N ARG A 6 38.62 -36.67 -31.04
CA ARG A 6 39.80 -35.85 -30.57
C ARG A 6 40.60 -34.99 -31.58
N PRO A 7 41.46 -34.01 -31.15
CA PRO A 7 42.00 -33.72 -29.80
C PRO A 7 42.03 -32.24 -29.31
N MET A 8 42.44 -32.11 -28.03
CA MET A 8 42.91 -30.92 -27.29
C MET A 8 44.06 -30.16 -27.96
N ALA A 9 44.17 -28.85 -27.69
CA ALA A 9 45.44 -28.13 -27.67
C ALA A 9 45.41 -26.92 -26.70
N ALA A 10 46.16 -27.02 -25.61
CA ALA A 10 47.02 -25.97 -25.04
C ALA A 10 48.45 -26.54 -25.12
N PRO A 11 49.56 -25.78 -25.25
CA PRO A 11 49.94 -24.69 -24.33
C PRO A 11 50.76 -23.54 -24.99
N ALA A 12 51.12 -22.50 -24.21
CA ALA A 12 52.44 -21.87 -24.28
C ALA A 12 52.64 -20.85 -23.13
N GLU A 13 53.49 -21.22 -22.17
CA GLU A 13 54.23 -20.27 -21.34
C GLU A 13 55.44 -19.71 -22.11
N ARG A 14 55.78 -18.44 -21.84
CA ARG A 14 57.11 -17.77 -21.84
C ARG A 14 56.83 -16.35 -21.32
N GLY A 15 57.46 -15.79 -20.29
CA GLY A 15 58.76 -16.02 -19.69
C GLY A 15 59.62 -14.75 -19.82
N GLY A 16 59.99 -14.11 -18.69
CA GLY A 16 61.04 -13.06 -18.57
C GLY A 16 60.52 -11.69 -18.13
N SER A 17 60.63 -11.28 -16.85
CA SER A 17 61.82 -10.72 -16.14
C SER A 17 62.20 -9.31 -16.67
N ALA A 18 62.46 -8.25 -15.91
CA ALA A 18 63.10 -8.11 -14.60
C ALA A 18 62.91 -6.68 -14.01
N GLY A 19 63.22 -6.54 -12.71
CA GLY A 19 63.64 -5.28 -12.05
C GLY A 19 62.55 -4.66 -11.17
N GLY A 20 62.64 -4.58 -9.85
CA GLY A 20 63.80 -4.48 -8.97
C GLY A 20 63.67 -3.16 -8.21
N GLY A 21 63.40 -3.20 -6.90
CA GLY A 21 63.28 -1.99 -6.08
C GLY A 21 62.77 -2.25 -4.68
N LEU A 22 63.69 -2.37 -3.73
CA LEU A 22 63.50 -2.56 -2.30
C LEU A 22 62.86 -1.32 -1.62
N SER A 23 61.90 -1.58 -0.71
CA SER A 23 61.61 -1.02 0.64
C SER A 23 62.03 0.42 1.02
N PRO A 24 61.31 1.11 1.96
CA PRO A 24 60.82 0.51 3.20
C PRO A 24 59.42 0.91 3.69
N ALA A 25 58.97 0.09 4.64
CA ALA A 25 57.79 0.26 5.47
C ALA A 25 57.82 1.58 6.25
N GLN A 26 56.66 2.21 6.36
CA GLN A 26 56.33 3.12 7.44
C GLN A 26 55.04 2.65 8.10
N ASP A 27 55.16 2.30 9.38
CA ASP A 27 54.09 2.14 10.35
C ASP A 27 53.17 3.36 10.34
N VAL A 28 51.88 3.15 10.10
CA VAL A 28 50.83 4.07 10.54
C VAL A 28 49.69 3.27 11.15
N MET A 29 49.87 3.04 12.46
CA MET A 29 48.87 3.04 13.52
C MET A 29 47.39 3.11 13.07
N GLU A 30 46.69 1.97 13.14
CA GLU A 30 45.23 1.92 13.17
C GLU A 30 44.71 2.62 14.43
N GLN A 31 43.82 3.60 14.24
CA GLN A 31 42.81 3.98 15.23
C GLN A 31 41.44 4.06 14.56
N PRO A 32 40.35 3.69 15.26
CA PRO A 32 39.03 3.55 14.68
C PRO A 32 38.40 4.93 14.48
N GLY A 33 38.35 5.38 13.23
CA GLY A 33 37.53 6.52 12.83
C GLY A 33 36.06 6.14 12.89
N VAL A 34 35.37 6.61 13.92
CA VAL A 34 33.91 6.66 13.99
C VAL A 34 33.42 7.46 12.79
N THR A 35 32.89 6.79 11.76
CA THR A 35 32.22 7.47 10.66
C THR A 35 30.87 7.96 11.15
N GLN A 36 30.90 9.14 11.77
CA GLN A 36 29.75 9.92 12.15
C GLN A 36 29.02 10.33 10.86
N CYS A 37 27.99 9.58 10.49
CA CYS A 37 27.09 9.97 9.42
C CYS A 37 26.14 11.06 9.96
N GLU A 38 26.67 12.25 10.23
CA GLU A 38 25.86 13.45 10.38
C GLU A 38 25.38 13.87 8.99
N ARG A 39 24.26 13.28 8.54
CA ARG A 39 23.42 13.93 7.55
C ARG A 39 22.39 14.76 8.27
N ALA A 40 22.63 16.07 8.24
CA ALA A 40 21.67 17.11 8.56
C ALA A 40 20.30 16.79 7.93
N GLY A 41 19.30 16.60 8.77
CA GLY A 41 17.91 16.50 8.35
C GLY A 41 17.51 17.79 7.64
N ARG A 42 16.94 17.65 6.44
CA ARG A 42 16.32 18.78 5.73
C ARG A 42 15.02 19.15 6.44
N PRO A 43 14.68 20.44 6.57
CA PRO A 43 13.36 20.84 7.06
C PRO A 43 12.34 20.53 5.96
N GLY A 44 11.46 19.56 6.21
CA GLY A 44 10.38 19.20 5.28
C GLY A 44 10.17 17.70 5.03
N GLU A 45 10.66 16.80 5.87
CA GLU A 45 10.19 15.40 5.86
C GLU A 45 8.70 15.38 6.25
N ARG A 46 7.83 15.39 5.23
CA ARG A 46 6.40 15.14 5.41
C ARG A 46 6.25 13.68 5.84
N CYS A 47 6.33 13.42 7.14
CA CYS A 47 5.96 12.13 7.68
C CYS A 47 4.50 11.83 7.31
N SER A 48 4.23 10.66 6.73
CA SER A 48 2.88 10.19 6.52
C SER A 48 2.26 9.91 7.88
N LEU A 49 1.18 10.64 8.17
CA LEU A 49 0.59 10.71 9.50
C LEU A 49 0.03 9.36 9.98
N VAL A 50 -0.29 8.44 9.05
CA VAL A 50 -0.85 7.13 9.38
C VAL A 50 0.09 6.25 10.20
N ASP A 51 1.41 6.41 10.04
CA ASP A 51 2.39 5.52 10.68
C ASP A 51 2.36 5.57 12.22
N ASN A 52 1.85 6.66 12.81
CA ASN A 52 1.85 6.88 14.26
C ASN A 52 0.45 6.84 14.89
N ILE A 53 -0.61 6.53 14.14
CA ILE A 53 -1.98 6.52 14.68
C ILE A 53 -2.17 5.26 15.55
N THR A 54 -2.23 5.45 16.86
CA THR A 54 -2.61 4.40 17.80
C THR A 54 -4.13 4.19 17.86
N LEU A 55 -4.59 3.15 18.55
CA LEU A 55 -6.02 2.91 18.80
C LEU A 55 -6.69 4.05 19.58
N SER A 56 -6.00 4.64 20.56
CA SER A 56 -6.50 5.80 21.30
C SER A 56 -6.60 7.04 20.41
N ASP A 57 -5.65 7.20 19.47
CA ASP A 57 -5.63 8.32 18.54
C ASP A 57 -6.74 8.20 17.50
N LEU A 58 -7.04 6.99 17.00
CA LEU A 58 -8.07 6.79 15.98
C LEU A 58 -9.44 7.34 16.41
N ARG A 59 -9.82 7.18 17.68
CA ARG A 59 -11.07 7.76 18.19
C ARG A 59 -11.05 9.28 18.11
N GLY A 60 -9.97 9.92 18.56
CA GLY A 60 -9.81 11.37 18.50
C GLY A 60 -9.79 11.89 17.06
N VAL A 61 -9.13 11.18 16.15
CA VAL A 61 -9.11 11.47 14.71
C VAL A 61 -10.52 11.50 14.13
N LEU A 62 -11.32 10.45 14.39
CA LEU A 62 -12.68 10.34 13.87
C LEU A 62 -13.63 11.35 14.53
N GLU A 63 -13.45 11.66 15.81
CA GLU A 63 -14.22 12.69 16.52
C GLU A 63 -13.91 14.09 15.98
N SER A 64 -12.64 14.44 15.77
CA SER A 64 -12.22 15.69 15.12
C SER A 64 -12.79 15.80 13.70
N SER A 65 -12.71 14.72 12.92
CA SER A 65 -13.33 14.63 11.59
C SER A 65 -14.83 14.95 11.62
N ALA A 66 -15.58 14.36 12.57
CA ALA A 66 -17.00 14.61 12.70
C ALA A 66 -17.33 16.05 13.14
N GLN A 67 -16.56 16.61 14.07
CA GLN A 67 -16.70 18.00 14.52
C GLN A 67 -16.43 18.98 13.38
N HIS A 68 -15.36 18.76 12.63
CA HIS A 68 -14.99 19.60 11.49
C HIS A 68 -16.05 19.55 10.38
N TYR A 69 -16.60 18.37 10.08
CA TYR A 69 -17.72 18.24 9.15
C TYR A 69 -18.94 19.06 9.57
N LEU A 70 -19.32 19.02 10.85
CA LEU A 70 -20.44 19.81 11.37
C LEU A 70 -20.16 21.31 11.28
N HIS A 71 -18.93 21.73 11.58
CA HIS A 71 -18.52 23.13 11.45
C HIS A 71 -18.67 23.62 10.00
N ILE A 72 -18.22 22.85 9.01
CA ILE A 72 -18.38 23.18 7.58
C ILE A 72 -19.87 23.31 7.21
N ARG A 73 -20.72 22.36 7.65
CA ARG A 73 -22.17 22.34 7.38
C ARG A 73 -22.92 23.51 8.02
N GLN A 74 -22.53 23.93 9.21
CA GLN A 74 -23.26 24.95 9.99
C GLN A 74 -22.98 26.38 9.51
N HIS A 75 -21.86 26.62 8.84
CA HIS A 75 -21.43 27.97 8.49
C HIS A 75 -21.95 28.48 7.14
N HIS A 76 -22.83 27.71 6.46
CA HIS A 76 -23.63 28.09 5.28
C HIS A 76 -22.95 29.10 4.33
N GLY A 77 -21.70 28.82 4.00
CA GLY A 77 -20.83 29.74 3.27
C GLY A 77 -19.47 29.10 3.01
N PRO A 78 -18.73 29.59 2.01
CA PRO A 78 -17.53 28.91 1.56
C PRO A 78 -16.35 29.27 2.49
N SER A 79 -15.77 28.27 3.17
CA SER A 79 -14.71 28.41 4.18
C SER A 79 -13.47 29.13 3.62
N ASP A 80 -12.75 29.90 4.43
CA ASP A 80 -11.42 30.42 4.04
C ASP A 80 -10.38 29.29 3.93
N GLU A 81 -10.73 28.10 4.40
CA GLU A 81 -9.94 26.89 4.27
C GLU A 81 -9.87 26.40 2.82
N SER A 82 -8.66 26.01 2.40
CA SER A 82 -8.42 25.43 1.09
C SER A 82 -7.38 24.31 1.18
N PHE A 83 -7.56 23.29 0.36
CA PHE A 83 -6.58 22.24 0.12
C PHE A 83 -5.77 22.57 -1.13
N SER A 84 -4.45 22.41 -1.06
CA SER A 84 -3.56 22.58 -2.21
C SER A 84 -3.20 21.21 -2.78
N CYS A 85 -3.69 20.93 -3.98
CA CYS A 85 -3.40 19.72 -4.73
C CYS A 85 -1.91 19.65 -5.14
N PRO A 86 -1.39 18.43 -5.43
CA PRO A 86 -0.01 18.27 -5.89
C PRO A 86 0.35 19.02 -7.18
N ASP A 87 -0.64 19.30 -8.04
CA ASP A 87 -0.51 20.08 -9.26
C ASP A 87 -0.53 21.61 -9.02
N GLY A 88 -0.72 22.03 -7.77
CA GLY A 88 -0.80 23.44 -7.36
C GLY A 88 -2.21 24.02 -7.42
N GLU A 89 -3.21 23.26 -7.87
CA GLU A 89 -4.61 23.70 -7.80
C GLU A 89 -5.06 23.84 -6.33
N LYS A 90 -5.87 24.87 -6.05
CA LYS A 90 -6.46 25.06 -4.73
C LYS A 90 -7.95 24.74 -4.78
N ILE A 91 -8.36 23.78 -3.97
CA ILE A 91 -9.76 23.40 -3.78
C ILE A 91 -10.25 24.09 -2.51
N LYS A 92 -11.33 24.85 -2.65
CA LYS A 92 -11.99 25.47 -1.51
C LYS A 92 -12.77 24.41 -0.74
N VAL A 93 -12.69 24.44 0.59
CA VAL A 93 -13.45 23.51 1.43
C VAL A 93 -14.82 24.12 1.71
N ASP A 94 -15.87 23.48 1.21
CA ASP A 94 -17.25 23.87 1.44
C ASP A 94 -18.16 22.63 1.60
N GLU A 95 -19.42 22.87 1.94
CA GLU A 95 -20.42 21.82 2.17
C GLU A 95 -20.65 20.91 0.96
N ASP A 96 -20.50 21.43 -0.26
CA ASP A 96 -20.73 20.67 -1.50
C ASP A 96 -19.53 19.79 -1.88
N CYS A 97 -18.35 20.10 -1.35
CA CYS A 97 -17.11 19.38 -1.65
C CYS A 97 -16.72 18.37 -0.57
N VAL A 98 -17.48 18.22 0.52
CA VAL A 98 -17.12 17.29 1.61
C VAL A 98 -18.09 16.12 1.77
N LEU A 99 -17.53 14.94 2.05
CA LEU A 99 -18.29 13.69 2.21
C LEU A 99 -17.83 12.91 3.43
N HIS A 100 -18.78 12.40 4.21
CA HIS A 100 -18.50 11.37 5.21
C HIS A 100 -18.65 9.97 4.60
N ALA A 101 -17.60 9.16 4.69
CA ALA A 101 -17.60 7.76 4.28
C ALA A 101 -17.31 6.85 5.48
N PRO A 102 -18.02 5.72 5.65
CA PRO A 102 -17.73 4.79 6.74
C PRO A 102 -16.34 4.16 6.57
N LEU A 103 -15.54 4.16 7.64
CA LEU A 103 -14.23 3.48 7.66
C LEU A 103 -14.40 1.96 7.60
N TYR A 104 -15.45 1.45 8.25
CA TYR A 104 -15.82 0.04 8.26
C TYR A 104 -17.27 -0.14 7.89
N ARG A 105 -17.61 -1.21 7.15
CA ARG A 105 -19.01 -1.48 6.76
C ARG A 105 -19.91 -1.85 7.93
N ASP A 106 -19.34 -2.30 9.04
CA ASP A 106 -20.01 -2.78 10.24
C ASP A 106 -20.01 -1.75 11.39
N ALA A 107 -19.54 -0.52 11.13
CA ALA A 107 -19.46 0.54 12.13
C ALA A 107 -19.96 1.90 11.59
N ASP A 108 -21.27 2.16 11.71
CA ASP A 108 -21.89 3.39 11.21
C ASP A 108 -21.40 4.68 11.89
N SER A 109 -20.84 4.59 13.09
CA SER A 109 -20.34 5.75 13.84
C SER A 109 -18.91 6.15 13.47
N GLN A 110 -18.14 5.28 12.81
CA GLN A 110 -16.75 5.52 12.47
C GLN A 110 -16.63 5.98 11.02
N LYS A 111 -16.66 7.30 10.82
CA LYS A 111 -16.65 7.92 9.48
C LYS A 111 -15.41 8.76 9.24
N MET A 112 -14.87 8.65 8.04
CA MET A 112 -13.79 9.46 7.50
C MET A 112 -14.38 10.66 6.77
N LEU A 113 -13.79 11.83 6.95
CA LEU A 113 -14.12 13.03 6.19
C LEU A 113 -13.23 13.15 4.96
N LEU A 114 -13.88 13.17 3.79
CA LEU A 114 -13.27 13.21 2.47
C LEU A 114 -13.53 14.56 1.81
N LEU A 115 -12.57 15.04 1.03
CA LEU A 115 -12.70 16.18 0.14
C LEU A 115 -12.79 15.68 -1.31
N LEU A 116 -13.82 16.13 -2.01
CA LEU A 116 -14.10 15.81 -3.41
C LEU A 116 -13.50 16.87 -4.33
N ASP A 117 -13.14 16.48 -5.55
CA ASP A 117 -12.82 17.41 -6.62
C ASP A 117 -14.11 18.14 -7.06
N PRO A 118 -14.19 19.48 -6.97
CA PRO A 118 -15.37 20.23 -7.40
C PRO A 118 -15.67 20.06 -8.89
N LYS A 119 -14.65 19.77 -9.72
CA LYS A 119 -14.78 19.53 -11.16
C LYS A 119 -15.20 18.10 -11.48
N LYS A 120 -14.87 17.15 -10.61
CA LYS A 120 -15.15 15.71 -10.73
C LYS A 120 -15.66 15.19 -9.40
N ARG A 121 -16.97 15.38 -9.16
CA ARG A 121 -17.60 15.08 -7.85
C ARG A 121 -17.55 13.61 -7.45
N ASP A 122 -17.13 12.73 -8.34
CA ASP A 122 -16.82 11.31 -8.14
C ASP A 122 -15.32 11.04 -7.92
N SER A 123 -14.52 12.06 -7.63
CA SER A 123 -13.10 11.95 -7.33
C SER A 123 -12.80 12.50 -5.96
N VAL A 124 -12.15 11.71 -5.12
CA VAL A 124 -11.69 12.12 -3.79
C VAL A 124 -10.23 12.58 -3.90
N VAL A 125 -9.93 13.79 -3.43
CA VAL A 125 -8.60 14.40 -3.52
C VAL A 125 -7.84 14.40 -2.20
N ALA A 126 -8.55 14.43 -1.07
CA ALA A 126 -7.95 14.50 0.25
C ALA A 126 -8.82 13.86 1.35
N VAL A 127 -8.19 13.55 2.47
CA VAL A 127 -8.83 13.04 3.68
C VAL A 127 -8.42 13.92 4.86
N TYR A 128 -9.37 14.28 5.72
CA TYR A 128 -9.11 15.06 6.91
C TYR A 128 -8.67 14.15 8.07
N LEU A 129 -7.44 14.33 8.56
CA LEU A 129 -6.86 13.56 9.66
C LEU A 129 -5.98 14.47 10.54
N ASN A 130 -6.16 14.39 11.87
CA ASN A 130 -5.43 15.19 12.85
C ASN A 130 -5.41 16.69 12.49
N ASP A 131 -6.61 17.25 12.34
CA ASP A 131 -6.84 18.67 12.10
C ASP A 131 -6.22 19.22 10.81
N LYS A 132 -6.03 18.36 9.80
CA LYS A 132 -5.43 18.73 8.52
C LYS A 132 -5.95 17.87 7.36
N TRP A 133 -6.03 18.47 6.18
CA TRP A 133 -6.25 17.77 4.91
C TRP A 133 -4.97 17.13 4.37
N TRP A 134 -5.04 15.84 4.05
CA TRP A 134 -3.95 15.04 3.49
C TRP A 134 -4.31 14.53 2.11
N GLY A 135 -3.39 14.65 1.14
CA GLY A 135 -3.62 14.11 -0.19
C GLY A 135 -3.71 12.59 -0.18
N VAL A 136 -4.54 12.02 -1.06
CA VAL A 136 -4.73 10.56 -1.16
C VAL A 136 -3.40 9.82 -1.36
N ASP A 137 -2.54 10.28 -2.26
CA ASP A 137 -1.23 9.65 -2.49
C ASP A 137 -0.28 9.81 -1.30
N GLU A 138 -0.37 10.91 -0.54
CA GLU A 138 0.49 11.12 0.64
C GLU A 138 0.22 10.05 1.71
N LEU A 139 -1.06 9.69 1.90
CA LEU A 139 -1.49 8.67 2.87
C LEU A 139 -1.05 7.24 2.49
N LEU A 140 -0.62 7.01 1.24
CA LEU A 140 -0.13 5.71 0.77
C LEU A 140 1.38 5.56 0.92
N HIS A 141 2.08 6.61 1.32
CA HIS A 141 3.50 6.52 1.63
C HIS A 141 3.66 6.31 3.14
N SER A 142 4.70 5.57 3.53
CA SER A 142 5.16 5.48 4.91
C SER A 142 6.47 6.24 5.01
N CYS A 143 6.65 6.94 6.13
CA CYS A 143 7.87 7.68 6.44
C CYS A 143 8.73 6.98 7.49
N ILE A 144 8.21 5.91 8.07
CA ILE A 144 9.03 4.94 8.78
C ILE A 144 9.60 3.96 7.75
N PRO A 145 10.88 3.55 7.86
CA PRO A 145 11.43 2.50 7.00
C PRO A 145 10.61 1.20 7.09
N VAL A 146 9.70 0.97 6.14
CA VAL A 146 8.93 -0.27 6.04
C VAL A 146 9.71 -1.26 5.18
N GLN A 147 9.94 -2.45 5.74
CA GLN A 147 10.52 -3.56 5.00
C GLN A 147 9.64 -3.90 3.79
N PRO A 148 10.17 -3.91 2.56
CA PRO A 148 9.39 -4.25 1.37
C PRO A 148 8.72 -5.62 1.49
N GLY A 149 7.58 -5.76 0.82
CA GLY A 149 6.80 -7.00 0.75
C GLY A 149 5.44 -6.92 1.45
N LEU A 150 4.81 -8.08 1.59
CA LEU A 150 3.48 -8.21 2.21
C LEU A 150 3.58 -8.13 3.73
N LYS A 151 2.78 -7.24 4.31
CA LYS A 151 2.66 -7.04 5.75
C LYS A 151 1.20 -7.16 6.16
N LYS A 152 0.95 -7.92 7.24
CA LYS A 152 -0.38 -8.04 7.82
C LYS A 152 -0.79 -6.71 8.43
N VAL A 153 -2.02 -6.28 8.17
CA VAL A 153 -2.60 -5.08 8.78
C VAL A 153 -2.80 -5.34 10.28
N GLN A 154 -2.17 -4.52 11.12
CA GLN A 154 -2.19 -4.62 12.57
C GLN A 154 -2.56 -3.31 13.27
N THR A 155 -2.26 -2.18 12.65
CA THR A 155 -2.42 -0.84 13.24
C THR A 155 -3.63 -0.10 12.68
N CYS A 156 -4.09 0.94 13.40
CA CYS A 156 -5.12 1.85 12.93
C CYS A 156 -4.67 2.62 11.68
N GLY A 157 -3.40 3.03 11.64
CA GLY A 157 -2.77 3.60 10.46
C GLY A 157 -2.91 2.73 9.23
N GLU A 158 -2.49 1.46 9.31
CA GLU A 158 -2.61 0.51 8.21
C GLU A 158 -4.07 0.23 7.83
N ARG A 159 -5.02 0.33 8.77
CA ARG A 159 -6.45 0.26 8.46
C ARG A 159 -6.91 1.45 7.63
N ILE A 160 -6.42 2.65 7.91
CA ILE A 160 -6.66 3.84 7.10
C ILE A 160 -6.03 3.66 5.71
N VAL A 161 -4.78 3.19 5.62
CA VAL A 161 -4.12 2.90 4.32
C VAL A 161 -4.93 1.88 3.50
N LEU A 162 -5.42 0.81 4.14
CA LEU A 162 -6.28 -0.17 3.50
C LEU A 162 -7.59 0.46 2.98
N PHE A 163 -8.23 1.32 3.77
CA PHE A 163 -9.41 2.09 3.34
C PHE A 163 -9.10 2.99 2.14
N VAL A 164 -7.97 3.71 2.17
CA VAL A 164 -7.54 4.57 1.06
C VAL A 164 -7.33 3.74 -0.21
N LEU A 165 -6.60 2.62 -0.15
CA LEU A 165 -6.40 1.75 -1.31
C LEU A 165 -7.72 1.19 -1.87
N ASN A 166 -8.61 0.72 -0.99
CA ASN A 166 -9.84 0.03 -1.35
C ASN A 166 -10.93 0.97 -1.85
N CYS A 167 -11.26 1.98 -1.06
CA CYS A 167 -12.39 2.85 -1.33
C CYS A 167 -11.97 4.03 -2.20
N LEU A 168 -10.85 4.67 -1.88
CA LEU A 168 -10.45 5.91 -2.57
C LEU A 168 -9.73 5.61 -3.89
N VAL A 169 -8.68 4.79 -3.87
CA VAL A 169 -7.90 4.54 -5.08
C VAL A 169 -8.63 3.59 -6.02
N CYS A 170 -8.98 2.39 -5.56
CA CYS A 170 -9.68 1.43 -6.42
C CYS A 170 -11.08 1.92 -6.82
N GLY A 171 -11.81 2.56 -5.90
CA GLY A 171 -13.17 3.02 -6.12
C GLY A 171 -13.26 4.35 -6.89
N PHE A 172 -12.73 5.43 -6.32
CA PHE A 172 -12.92 6.78 -6.88
C PHE A 172 -11.83 7.20 -7.89
N VAL A 173 -10.56 6.88 -7.66
CA VAL A 173 -9.46 7.35 -8.52
C VAL A 173 -9.30 6.49 -9.78
N GLU A 174 -9.42 5.16 -9.63
CA GLU A 174 -9.17 4.21 -10.71
C GLU A 174 -10.46 3.57 -11.26
N GLY A 175 -11.60 3.71 -10.59
CA GLY A 175 -12.86 3.08 -10.96
C GLY A 175 -13.65 3.76 -12.08
N GLY A 176 -13.39 5.05 -12.35
CA GLY A 176 -14.20 5.89 -13.26
C GLY A 176 -14.16 5.55 -14.76
N ASP A 177 -13.27 4.67 -15.21
CA ASP A 177 -13.07 4.36 -16.63
C ASP A 177 -13.66 3.01 -17.10
N SER A 178 -14.31 2.24 -16.23
CA SER A 178 -14.84 0.92 -16.63
C SER A 178 -16.35 0.84 -16.46
N GLU A 179 -17.05 0.31 -17.47
CA GLU A 179 -18.48 -0.06 -17.42
C GLU A 179 -18.83 -1.04 -16.28
N ASN A 180 -17.81 -1.57 -15.57
CA ASN A 180 -17.91 -2.50 -14.45
C ASN A 180 -17.39 -1.91 -13.12
N GLY A 181 -17.41 -0.57 -12.95
CA GLY A 181 -16.86 0.16 -11.80
C GLY A 181 -17.51 -0.16 -10.45
N VAL A 182 -17.32 -1.38 -9.95
CA VAL A 182 -17.73 -1.78 -8.60
C VAL A 182 -16.65 -1.31 -7.64
N CYS A 183 -16.93 -0.22 -6.92
CA CYS A 183 -16.16 0.14 -5.74
C CYS A 183 -16.34 -0.98 -4.71
N PHE A 184 -15.25 -1.52 -4.16
CA PHE A 184 -15.37 -2.38 -3.00
C PHE A 184 -15.90 -1.56 -1.83
N LEU A 185 -16.93 -2.07 -1.17
CA LEU A 185 -17.39 -1.51 0.10
C LEU A 185 -16.22 -1.52 1.11
N PRO A 186 -16.24 -0.63 2.11
CA PRO A 186 -15.30 -0.72 3.22
C PRO A 186 -15.30 -2.13 3.82
N HIS A 187 -14.12 -2.59 4.23
CA HIS A 187 -14.00 -3.88 4.88
C HIS A 187 -14.63 -3.84 6.28
N SER A 188 -14.98 -5.00 6.83
CA SER A 188 -15.37 -5.07 8.25
C SER A 188 -14.17 -4.72 9.14
N ALA A 189 -14.40 -4.25 10.36
CA ALA A 189 -13.32 -3.93 11.30
C ALA A 189 -12.42 -5.16 11.59
N GLY A 190 -13.03 -6.35 11.59
CA GLY A 190 -12.37 -7.63 11.81
C GLY A 190 -11.72 -8.27 10.57
N GLU A 191 -11.96 -7.74 9.36
CA GLU A 191 -11.50 -8.36 8.11
C GLU A 191 -9.98 -8.50 8.09
N HIS A 192 -9.45 -9.69 7.79
CA HIS A 192 -8.00 -9.84 7.69
C HIS A 192 -7.50 -9.30 6.36
N ALA A 193 -6.35 -8.61 6.41
CA ALA A 193 -5.75 -8.00 5.23
C ALA A 193 -4.23 -8.03 5.30
N LYS A 194 -3.59 -8.02 4.13
CA LYS A 194 -2.18 -7.68 3.98
C LYS A 194 -2.00 -6.57 2.96
N ILE A 195 -1.11 -5.63 3.25
CA ILE A 195 -0.70 -4.55 2.34
C ILE A 195 0.67 -4.90 1.78
N PHE A 196 0.84 -4.73 0.47
CA PHE A 196 2.13 -4.85 -0.20
C PHE A 196 2.82 -3.50 -0.19
N TRP A 197 3.94 -3.41 0.53
CA TRP A 197 4.79 -2.22 0.59
C TRP A 197 5.96 -2.36 -0.39
N HIS A 198 6.17 -1.34 -1.21
CA HIS A 198 7.27 -1.28 -2.17
C HIS A 198 7.93 0.10 -2.11
N HIS A 199 9.19 0.15 -1.69
CA HIS A 199 9.94 1.39 -1.48
C HIS A 199 9.20 2.44 -0.61
N GLY A 200 8.53 1.98 0.45
CA GLY A 200 7.76 2.85 1.35
C GLY A 200 6.39 3.24 0.82
N GLU A 201 6.00 2.84 -0.39
CA GLU A 201 4.66 3.07 -0.94
C GLU A 201 3.78 1.82 -0.80
N ALA A 202 2.52 1.99 -0.40
CA ALA A 202 1.50 0.95 -0.42
C ALA A 202 0.98 0.79 -1.86
N VAL A 203 1.31 -0.33 -2.50
CA VAL A 203 1.09 -0.53 -3.95
C VAL A 203 -0.06 -1.47 -4.28
N ALA A 204 -0.39 -2.36 -3.34
CA ALA A 204 -1.40 -3.39 -3.50
C ALA A 204 -1.89 -3.86 -2.13
N PHE A 205 -3.04 -4.54 -2.10
CA PHE A 205 -3.49 -5.25 -0.92
C PHE A 205 -4.28 -6.50 -1.31
N TYR A 206 -4.44 -7.40 -0.34
CA TYR A 206 -5.49 -8.40 -0.40
C TYR A 206 -6.13 -8.60 0.97
N THR A 207 -7.39 -9.00 0.97
CA THR A 207 -8.16 -9.40 2.16
C THR A 207 -8.54 -10.87 2.09
N TYR A 208 -8.75 -11.46 3.26
CA TYR A 208 -9.09 -12.86 3.35
C TYR A 208 -9.93 -13.19 4.58
N LYS A 209 -10.72 -14.24 4.44
CA LYS A 209 -11.57 -14.80 5.49
C LYS A 209 -11.02 -16.14 5.92
N ASN A 210 -10.90 -16.34 7.23
CA ASN A 210 -10.44 -17.62 7.77
C ASN A 210 -11.55 -18.65 7.70
N LYS A 211 -11.17 -19.92 7.54
CA LYS A 211 -12.06 -21.05 7.79
C LYS A 211 -12.69 -20.93 9.19
N GLY A 212 -13.99 -21.17 9.28
CA GLY A 212 -14.77 -21.06 10.51
C GLY A 212 -15.25 -19.65 10.86
N SER A 213 -14.80 -18.60 10.16
CA SER A 213 -15.36 -17.25 10.34
C SER A 213 -16.79 -17.16 9.80
N LEU A 214 -17.61 -16.30 10.41
CA LEU A 214 -19.01 -16.09 10.01
C LEU A 214 -19.06 -15.40 8.64
N CYS A 215 -19.99 -15.85 7.81
CA CYS A 215 -20.34 -15.18 6.57
C CYS A 215 -21.15 -13.91 6.87
N ASP A 216 -20.78 -12.80 6.24
CA ASP A 216 -21.27 -11.44 6.59
C ASP A 216 -22.79 -11.28 6.70
N ARG A 217 -23.58 -12.11 6.00
CA ARG A 217 -25.04 -12.02 5.94
C ARG A 217 -25.74 -13.35 6.19
N SER A 218 -25.04 -14.33 6.76
CA SER A 218 -25.64 -15.62 7.09
C SER A 218 -25.15 -16.14 8.44
N SER A 219 -25.92 -17.05 9.03
CA SER A 219 -25.50 -17.81 10.20
C SER A 219 -24.52 -18.94 9.87
N GLN A 220 -23.97 -18.96 8.66
CA GLN A 220 -23.05 -19.99 8.20
C GLN A 220 -21.60 -19.50 8.34
N CYS A 221 -20.67 -20.45 8.44
CA CYS A 221 -19.25 -20.15 8.47
C CYS A 221 -18.58 -20.56 7.15
N TYR A 222 -17.48 -19.88 6.81
CA TYR A 222 -16.63 -20.29 5.69
C TYR A 222 -16.03 -21.67 5.96
N MET A 223 -16.22 -22.60 5.01
CA MET A 223 -15.71 -23.97 5.13
C MET A 223 -14.24 -24.11 4.72
N LEU A 224 -13.68 -23.08 4.08
CA LEU A 224 -12.29 -22.97 3.63
C LEU A 224 -11.80 -21.54 3.92
N PRO A 225 -10.47 -21.29 3.99
CA PRO A 225 -9.98 -19.92 3.87
C PRO A 225 -10.33 -19.36 2.49
N VAL A 226 -10.76 -18.10 2.45
CA VAL A 226 -11.23 -17.45 1.22
C VAL A 226 -10.43 -16.18 0.96
N LEU A 227 -9.87 -16.05 -0.24
CA LEU A 227 -9.35 -14.79 -0.76
C LEU A 227 -10.54 -13.90 -1.13
N ASP A 228 -10.76 -12.82 -0.38
CA ASP A 228 -12.01 -12.05 -0.48
C ASP A 228 -11.89 -10.86 -1.44
N THR A 229 -10.80 -10.11 -1.36
CA THR A 229 -10.51 -8.99 -2.26
C THR A 229 -9.03 -8.94 -2.56
N ILE A 230 -8.67 -8.64 -3.79
CA ILE A 230 -7.28 -8.47 -4.22
C ILE A 230 -7.21 -7.31 -5.20
N TYR A 231 -6.26 -6.42 -4.97
CA TYR A 231 -6.15 -5.21 -5.76
C TYR A 231 -4.69 -4.78 -5.91
N VAL A 232 -4.35 -4.36 -7.14
CA VAL A 232 -3.07 -3.75 -7.49
C VAL A 232 -3.37 -2.43 -8.19
N ARG A 233 -2.79 -1.34 -7.66
CA ARG A 233 -2.91 0.00 -8.25
C ARG A 233 -2.48 -0.02 -9.71
N LYS A 234 -3.21 0.67 -10.60
CA LYS A 234 -2.99 0.68 -12.06
C LYS A 234 -1.52 0.89 -12.42
N LYS A 235 -0.84 1.87 -11.81
CA LYS A 235 0.58 2.20 -12.08
C LYS A 235 1.56 1.08 -11.70
N TRP A 236 1.14 0.14 -10.86
CA TRP A 236 1.95 -0.99 -10.37
C TRP A 236 1.51 -2.35 -10.94
N ARG A 237 0.50 -2.39 -11.82
CA ARG A 237 0.07 -3.63 -12.49
C ARG A 237 1.18 -4.15 -13.41
N ARG A 238 1.17 -5.46 -13.70
CA ARG A 238 2.18 -6.17 -14.52
C ARG A 238 3.61 -6.21 -13.95
N HIS A 239 3.80 -5.87 -12.67
CA HIS A 239 5.08 -5.98 -11.95
C HIS A 239 5.19 -7.25 -11.07
N GLY A 240 4.22 -8.18 -11.17
CA GLY A 240 4.24 -9.45 -10.41
C GLY A 240 3.67 -9.38 -8.99
N PHE A 241 3.15 -8.23 -8.54
CA PHE A 241 2.54 -8.09 -7.20
C PHE A 241 1.31 -8.99 -7.00
N GLY A 242 0.43 -9.09 -8.00
CA GLY A 242 -0.76 -9.96 -7.94
C GLY A 242 -0.41 -11.43 -7.70
N ILE A 243 0.52 -11.97 -8.50
CA ILE A 243 1.04 -13.33 -8.33
C ILE A 243 1.73 -13.51 -6.98
N SER A 244 2.46 -12.51 -6.50
CA SER A 244 3.10 -12.56 -5.19
C SER A 244 2.09 -12.66 -4.04
N MET A 245 0.97 -11.92 -4.12
CA MET A 245 -0.14 -12.02 -3.16
C MET A 245 -0.83 -13.37 -3.21
N LEU A 246 -1.06 -13.92 -4.41
CA LEU A 246 -1.64 -15.26 -4.55
C LEU A 246 -0.74 -16.34 -3.94
N LYS A 247 0.58 -16.28 -4.20
CA LYS A 247 1.56 -17.20 -3.60
C LYS A 247 1.58 -17.10 -2.08
N ASP A 248 1.62 -15.88 -1.55
CA ASP A 248 1.61 -15.64 -0.10
C ASP A 248 0.31 -16.12 0.56
N PHE A 249 -0.85 -15.96 -0.08
CA PHE A 249 -2.11 -16.51 0.41
C PHE A 249 -2.08 -18.05 0.44
N CYS A 250 -1.65 -18.70 -0.63
CA CYS A 250 -1.50 -20.17 -0.67
C CYS A 250 -0.52 -20.69 0.40
N GLN A 251 0.60 -19.99 0.60
CA GLN A 251 1.58 -20.34 1.63
C GLN A 251 1.03 -20.13 3.05
N THR A 252 0.26 -19.07 3.27
CA THR A 252 -0.38 -18.79 4.56
C THR A 252 -1.30 -19.93 5.00
N PHE A 253 -1.94 -20.60 4.03
CA PHE A 253 -2.89 -21.70 4.27
C PHE A 253 -2.41 -23.03 3.68
N SER A 254 -1.11 -23.30 3.75
CA SER A 254 -0.48 -24.47 3.10
C SER A 254 -0.96 -25.83 3.61
N GLN A 255 -1.66 -25.87 4.75
CA GLN A 255 -2.22 -27.09 5.34
C GLN A 255 -3.63 -27.41 4.84
N GLU A 256 -4.29 -26.48 4.15
CA GLU A 256 -5.64 -26.70 3.63
C GLU A 256 -5.57 -27.40 2.27
N VAL A 257 -6.44 -28.40 2.08
CA VAL A 257 -6.52 -29.17 0.83
C VAL A 257 -7.12 -28.36 -0.33
N ALA A 258 -7.83 -27.28 -0.02
CA ALA A 258 -8.47 -26.39 -0.97
C ALA A 258 -8.57 -24.97 -0.39
N LEU A 259 -8.61 -23.98 -1.27
CA LEU A 259 -8.79 -22.57 -0.93
C LEU A 259 -9.96 -22.00 -1.73
N GLY A 260 -10.69 -21.06 -1.13
CA GLY A 260 -11.78 -20.34 -1.78
C GLY A 260 -11.33 -19.01 -2.35
N ILE A 261 -12.08 -18.53 -3.33
CA ILE A 261 -11.98 -17.17 -3.87
C ILE A 261 -13.40 -16.58 -3.90
N SER A 262 -13.57 -15.38 -3.38
CA SER A 262 -14.85 -14.66 -3.43
C SER A 262 -15.16 -14.17 -4.85
N SER A 263 -16.45 -14.10 -5.16
CA SER A 263 -16.99 -13.58 -6.43
C SER A 263 -17.57 -12.17 -6.21
N PRO A 264 -17.51 -11.25 -7.21
CA PRO A 264 -17.04 -11.43 -8.58
C PRO A 264 -15.52 -11.38 -8.75
N ILE A 265 -15.00 -12.19 -9.68
CA ILE A 265 -13.60 -12.18 -10.10
C ILE A 265 -13.47 -11.29 -11.34
N SER A 266 -12.60 -10.27 -11.30
CA SER A 266 -12.35 -9.41 -12.46
C SER A 266 -11.76 -10.22 -13.63
N PRO A 267 -12.12 -9.93 -14.90
CA PRO A 267 -11.58 -10.61 -16.08
C PRO A 267 -10.04 -10.70 -16.09
N GLU A 268 -9.36 -9.69 -15.58
CA GLU A 268 -7.91 -9.54 -15.49
C GLU A 268 -7.25 -10.65 -14.65
N MET A 269 -7.97 -11.18 -13.64
CA MET A 269 -7.50 -12.33 -12.88
C MET A 269 -7.60 -13.63 -13.68
N TYR A 270 -8.50 -13.73 -14.65
CA TYR A 270 -8.58 -14.91 -15.53
C TYR A 270 -7.43 -14.94 -16.55
N TYR A 271 -6.99 -13.78 -17.05
CA TYR A 271 -5.98 -13.70 -18.11
C TYR A 271 -4.54 -14.01 -17.66
N ASP A 272 -4.24 -13.94 -16.36
CA ASP A 272 -2.94 -14.35 -15.80
C ASP A 272 -2.77 -15.89 -15.69
N ASN A 273 -3.78 -16.69 -16.09
CA ASN A 273 -3.67 -18.16 -16.17
C ASN A 273 -2.83 -18.70 -17.34
N ARG A 274 -2.14 -17.85 -18.13
CA ARG A 274 -1.25 -18.33 -19.23
C ARG A 274 0.12 -18.85 -18.77
N LEU A 275 0.39 -18.97 -17.47
CA LEU A 275 1.62 -19.54 -16.93
C LEU A 275 1.41 -20.77 -16.02
N PHE A 276 0.20 -21.33 -15.99
CA PHE A 276 -0.10 -22.58 -15.29
C PHE A 276 -0.73 -23.61 -16.23
N CYS A 277 0.04 -24.02 -17.25
CA CYS A 277 -0.01 -25.31 -17.93
C CYS A 277 1.36 -25.56 -18.57
#